data_AF-A0A329K9E8-F1
#
_entry.id   AF-A0A329K9E8-F1
#
_cell.length_a   1.000
_cell.length_b   1.000
_cell.length_c   1.000
_cell.angle_alpha   90.00
_cell.angle_beta   90.00
_cell.angle_gamma   90.00
#
_symmetry.space_group_name_H-M   'P 1'
#
loop_
_entity.id
_entity.type
_entity.pdbx_description
1 polymer ?
#
loop_
_entity_poly.entity_id
_entity_poly.type
_entity_poly.pdbx_seq_one_letter_code
_entity_poly.pdbx_strand_id
1 'polypeptide(L)'
;MDTTHSTESEELKSALQTVFTEPVREIAMETSPEPIVDMTGIDLSLEPMTMADIDEVTEVVKRCYVNTAEIDELLSYFSFKSQLDMPDCTRFYKIMQDGECIGTVNLAYAGCKSMIIRNIAYQEPDINVYVFELLKQKQPDILC
;
A
#
# COMPACT_ATOMS: atom_id res chain seq x y z
N MET A 1 19.60 -34.52 -38.49
CA MET A 1 20.72 -33.83 -37.82
C MET A 1 20.49 -32.35 -38.05
N ASP A 2 19.88 -31.69 -37.07
CA ASP A 2 19.74 -30.22 -37.03
C ASP A 2 20.59 -29.73 -35.85
N THR A 3 21.72 -29.09 -36.16
CA THR A 3 22.67 -28.52 -35.17
C THR A 3 22.59 -26.99 -35.12
N THR A 4 21.44 -26.42 -35.47
CA THR A 4 21.23 -24.96 -35.60
C THR A 4 20.86 -24.29 -34.27
N HIS A 5 20.47 -25.04 -33.24
CA HIS A 5 20.07 -24.49 -31.93
C HIS A 5 21.23 -24.03 -31.03
N SER A 6 22.49 -24.35 -31.36
CA SER A 6 23.62 -24.10 -30.46
C SER A 6 24.16 -22.68 -30.53
N THR A 7 24.03 -22.00 -31.67
CA THR A 7 24.66 -20.68 -31.88
C THR A 7 23.80 -19.56 -31.33
N GLU A 8 22.49 -19.58 -31.59
CA GLU A 8 21.54 -18.58 -31.08
C GLU A 8 21.45 -18.60 -29.55
N SER A 9 21.55 -19.78 -28.93
CA SER A 9 21.51 -19.91 -27.47
C SER A 9 22.75 -19.32 -26.78
N GLU A 10 23.93 -19.42 -27.40
CA GLU A 10 25.15 -18.85 -26.84
C GLU A 10 25.23 -17.33 -27.08
N GLU A 11 24.72 -16.84 -28.21
CA GLU A 11 24.55 -15.41 -28.47
C GLU A 11 23.59 -14.76 -27.47
N LEU A 12 22.44 -15.41 -27.19
CA LEU A 12 21.47 -14.92 -26.21
C LEU A 12 22.07 -14.87 -24.80
N LYS A 13 22.85 -15.88 -24.43
CA LYS A 13 23.50 -16.00 -23.12
C LYS A 13 24.61 -14.95 -22.93
N SER A 14 25.39 -14.68 -23.98
CA SER A 14 26.40 -13.63 -24.01
C SER A 14 25.76 -12.23 -23.93
N ALA A 15 24.67 -12.01 -24.67
CA ALA A 15 23.91 -10.76 -24.61
C ALA A 15 23.34 -10.51 -23.21
N LEU A 16 22.77 -11.54 -22.56
CA LEU A 16 22.27 -11.43 -21.19
C LEU A 16 23.38 -11.10 -20.18
N GLN A 17 24.54 -11.77 -20.26
CA GLN A 17 25.67 -11.46 -19.39
C GLN A 17 26.13 -10.01 -19.54
N THR A 18 26.14 -9.49 -20.77
CA THR A 18 26.55 -8.10 -21.06
C THR A 18 25.59 -7.08 -20.43
N VAL A 19 24.27 -7.37 -20.45
CA VAL A 19 23.25 -6.52 -19.81
C VAL A 19 23.37 -6.52 -18.28
N PHE A 20 23.80 -7.62 -17.67
CA PHE A 20 23.96 -7.73 -16.21
C PHE A 20 25.33 -7.28 -15.67
N THR A 21 26.32 -7.02 -16.53
CA THR A 21 27.66 -6.57 -16.12
C THR A 21 27.82 -5.07 -15.94
N GLU A 22 26.88 -4.24 -16.43
CA GLU A 22 26.89 -2.84 -16.06
C GLU A 22 26.44 -2.72 -14.60
N PRO A 23 27.27 -2.16 -13.70
CA PRO A 23 26.81 -1.87 -12.37
C PRO A 23 25.65 -0.90 -12.52
N VAL A 24 24.45 -1.34 -12.14
CA VAL A 24 23.30 -0.47 -11.94
C VAL A 24 23.85 0.69 -11.11
N ARG A 25 23.95 1.88 -11.72
CA ARG A 25 24.30 3.08 -10.98
C ARG A 25 23.35 3.11 -9.81
N GLU A 26 23.85 2.91 -8.60
CA GLU A 26 23.10 3.19 -7.39
C GLU A 26 22.65 4.63 -7.55
N ILE A 27 21.36 4.78 -7.85
CA ILE A 27 20.70 6.07 -7.76
C ILE A 27 20.76 6.32 -6.27
N ALA A 28 21.66 7.19 -5.85
CA ALA A 28 21.72 7.67 -4.48
C ALA A 28 20.28 8.04 -4.12
N MET A 29 19.69 7.30 -3.18
CA MET A 29 18.38 7.64 -2.66
C MET A 29 18.55 9.03 -2.05
N GLU A 30 18.01 10.04 -2.75
CA GLU A 30 17.87 11.36 -2.16
C GLU A 30 17.14 11.13 -0.84
N THR A 31 17.74 11.63 0.23
CA THR A 31 17.15 11.63 1.57
C THR A 31 15.71 12.11 1.45
N SER A 32 14.77 11.33 2.01
CA SER A 32 13.35 11.64 2.02
C SER A 32 13.16 13.11 2.41
N PRO A 33 12.43 13.91 1.60
CA PRO A 33 12.23 15.33 1.88
C PRO A 33 11.61 15.48 3.28
N GLU A 34 12.01 16.54 3.99
CA GLU A 34 11.43 16.84 5.31
C GLU A 34 9.89 16.93 5.21
N PRO A 35 9.16 16.45 6.23
CA PRO A 35 7.69 16.51 6.25
C PRO A 35 7.23 17.93 5.95
N ILE A 36 6.46 18.10 4.88
CA ILE A 36 5.92 19.40 4.47
C ILE A 36 4.79 19.83 5.44
N VAL A 37 4.24 18.87 6.19
CA VAL A 37 3.07 19.04 7.07
C VAL A 37 3.51 18.94 8.54
N ASP A 38 3.19 19.96 9.33
CA ASP A 38 3.38 19.93 10.78
C ASP A 38 2.36 19.00 11.43
N MET A 39 2.85 17.93 12.06
CA MET A 39 2.05 16.93 12.79
C MET A 39 2.01 17.22 14.31
N THR A 40 2.60 18.33 14.78
CA THR A 40 2.70 18.63 16.21
C THR A 40 1.33 18.81 16.84
N GLY A 41 1.04 18.03 17.89
CA GLY A 41 -0.25 18.08 18.59
C GLY A 41 -1.39 17.34 17.89
N ILE A 42 -1.11 16.67 16.77
CA ILE A 42 -2.07 15.78 16.10
C ILE A 42 -1.94 14.38 16.68
N ASP A 43 -2.94 13.92 17.42
CA ASP A 43 -3.00 12.54 17.94
C ASP A 43 -3.63 11.61 16.89
N LEU A 44 -2.91 11.40 15.79
CA LEU A 44 -3.31 10.53 14.69
C LEU A 44 -2.21 9.51 14.39
N SER A 45 -2.57 8.24 14.21
CA SER A 45 -1.61 7.20 13.85
C SER A 45 -2.20 6.15 12.90
N LEU A 46 -1.29 5.39 12.27
CA LEU A 46 -1.63 4.26 11.40
C LEU A 46 -1.11 2.96 12.01
N GLU A 47 -2.05 2.08 12.37
CA GLU A 47 -1.76 0.76 12.92
C GLU A 47 -2.02 -0.34 11.89
N PRO A 48 -1.09 -1.29 11.66
CA PRO A 48 -1.36 -2.42 10.76
C PRO A 48 -2.60 -3.17 11.21
N MET A 49 -3.54 -3.37 10.29
CA MET A 49 -4.74 -4.14 10.56
C MET A 49 -4.43 -5.64 10.60
N THR A 50 -5.03 -6.36 11.53
CA THR A 50 -4.97 -7.82 11.65
C THR A 50 -6.35 -8.45 11.44
N MET A 51 -6.39 -9.78 11.39
CA MET A 51 -7.67 -10.51 11.29
C MET A 51 -8.60 -10.25 12.48
N ALA A 52 -8.06 -9.95 13.66
CA ALA A 52 -8.87 -9.66 14.85
C ALA A 52 -9.60 -8.32 14.76
N ASP A 53 -9.14 -7.42 13.89
CA ASP A 53 -9.68 -6.07 13.74
C ASP A 53 -10.81 -5.98 12.70
N ILE A 54 -11.09 -7.06 11.96
CA ILE A 54 -12.05 -7.05 10.84
C ILE A 54 -13.43 -6.57 11.27
N ASP A 55 -13.95 -7.07 12.40
CA ASP A 55 -15.29 -6.72 12.86
C ASP A 55 -15.36 -5.24 13.29
N GLU A 56 -14.34 -4.74 14.01
CA GLU A 56 -14.22 -3.33 14.41
C GLU A 56 -14.21 -2.42 13.18
N VAL A 57 -13.29 -2.68 12.25
CA VAL A 57 -13.12 -1.85 11.04
C VAL A 57 -14.36 -1.91 10.15
N THR A 58 -15.00 -3.07 10.03
CA THR A 58 -16.24 -3.23 9.27
C THR A 58 -17.33 -2.30 9.79
N GLU A 59 -17.53 -2.25 11.11
CA GLU A 59 -18.53 -1.37 11.71
C GLU A 59 -18.18 0.10 11.56
N VAL A 60 -16.89 0.47 11.68
CA VAL A 60 -16.44 1.84 11.43
C VAL A 60 -16.72 2.26 9.98
N VAL A 61 -16.36 1.43 9.01
CA VAL A 61 -16.58 1.68 7.58
C VAL A 61 -18.06 1.88 7.30
N LYS A 62 -18.95 1.03 7.84
CA LYS A 62 -20.40 1.19 7.65
C LYS A 62 -20.92 2.54 8.11
N ARG A 63 -20.38 3.08 9.21
CA ARG A 63 -20.79 4.39 9.73
C ARG A 63 -20.30 5.56 8.87
N CYS A 64 -19.32 5.35 7.99
CA CYS A 64 -18.88 6.37 7.03
C CYS A 64 -19.87 6.58 5.89
N TYR A 65 -20.87 5.71 5.74
CA TYR A 65 -21.83 5.76 4.63
C TYR A 65 -23.27 5.88 5.15
N VAL A 66 -24.10 6.56 4.36
CA VAL A 66 -25.51 6.82 4.70
C VAL A 66 -26.39 5.59 4.46
N ASN A 67 -26.04 4.75 3.47
CA ASN A 67 -26.80 3.56 3.10
C ASN A 67 -26.03 2.29 3.46
N THR A 68 -26.39 1.65 4.57
CA THR A 68 -25.68 0.47 5.06
C THR A 68 -25.92 -0.79 4.22
N ALA A 69 -27.05 -0.90 3.50
CA ALA A 69 -27.38 -2.09 2.74
C ALA A 69 -26.49 -2.26 1.48
N GLU A 70 -26.24 -1.16 0.76
CA GLU A 70 -25.30 -1.14 -0.37
C GLU A 70 -23.85 -1.38 0.10
N ILE A 71 -23.54 -0.95 1.32
CA ILE A 71 -22.21 -1.16 1.92
C ILE A 71 -22.03 -2.59 2.41
N ASP A 72 -23.04 -3.24 2.97
CA ASP A 72 -22.97 -4.66 3.30
C ASP A 72 -22.70 -5.51 2.04
N GLU A 73 -23.34 -5.17 0.91
CA GLU A 73 -23.04 -5.79 -0.38
C GLU A 73 -21.60 -5.49 -0.82
N LEU A 74 -21.16 -4.23 -0.80
CA LEU A 74 -19.79 -3.85 -1.16
C LEU A 74 -18.74 -4.56 -0.30
N LEU A 75 -18.94 -4.62 1.01
CA LEU A 75 -18.04 -5.29 1.96
C LEU A 75 -18.01 -6.80 1.75
N SER A 76 -19.10 -7.40 1.26
CA SER A 76 -19.09 -8.81 0.86
C SER A 76 -18.16 -9.08 -0.33
N TYR A 77 -18.04 -8.13 -1.26
CA TYR A 77 -17.07 -8.18 -2.36
C TYR A 77 -15.66 -7.80 -1.91
N PHE A 78 -15.52 -6.84 -1.01
CA PHE A 78 -14.27 -6.42 -0.40
C PHE A 78 -13.96 -7.28 0.84
N SER A 79 -13.65 -8.56 0.61
CA SER A 79 -13.21 -9.46 1.68
C SER A 79 -11.89 -8.98 2.30
N PHE A 80 -11.97 -8.33 3.47
CA PHE A 80 -10.79 -7.94 4.26
C PHE A 80 -9.89 -9.14 4.53
N LYS A 81 -10.48 -10.28 4.89
CA LYS A 81 -9.76 -11.52 5.14
C LYS A 81 -8.91 -11.93 3.95
N SER A 82 -9.51 -12.02 2.77
CA SER A 82 -8.79 -12.45 1.56
C SER A 82 -7.65 -11.50 1.19
N GLN A 83 -7.81 -10.20 1.44
CA GLN A 83 -6.76 -9.23 1.14
C GLN A 83 -5.65 -9.23 2.22
N LEU A 84 -5.99 -9.39 3.50
CA LEU A 84 -5.01 -9.57 4.58
C LEU A 84 -4.17 -10.86 4.39
N ASP A 85 -4.73 -11.90 3.76
CA ASP A 85 -4.01 -13.11 3.36
C ASP A 85 -3.03 -12.87 2.17
N MET A 86 -3.00 -11.66 1.58
CA MET A 86 -2.08 -11.25 0.52
C MET A 86 -1.18 -10.07 0.97
N PRO A 87 -0.34 -10.24 2.01
CA PRO A 87 0.43 -9.15 2.63
C PRO A 87 1.51 -8.57 1.70
N ASP A 88 1.96 -9.34 0.70
CA ASP A 88 2.94 -8.88 -0.30
C ASP A 88 2.30 -7.96 -1.35
N CYS A 89 0.97 -7.99 -1.49
CA CYS A 89 0.24 -7.25 -2.52
C CYS A 89 -0.61 -6.11 -1.95
N THR A 90 -1.04 -6.22 -0.69
CA THR A 90 -1.88 -5.21 -0.05
C THR A 90 -1.44 -4.96 1.39
N ARG A 91 -1.64 -3.73 1.85
CA ARG A 91 -1.46 -3.34 3.25
C ARG A 91 -2.70 -2.61 3.72
N PHE A 92 -3.22 -3.01 4.86
CA PHE A 92 -4.30 -2.31 5.54
C PHE A 92 -3.79 -1.68 6.81
N TYR A 93 -4.22 -0.45 7.03
CA TYR A 93 -4.01 0.25 8.28
C TYR A 93 -5.37 0.65 8.86
N LYS A 94 -5.48 0.58 10.19
CA LYS A 94 -6.44 1.33 10.96
C LYS A 94 -5.96 2.76 11.08
N ILE A 95 -6.90 3.69 10.98
CA ILE A 95 -6.68 5.10 11.28
C ILE A 95 -7.12 5.29 12.73
N MET A 96 -6.15 5.55 13.60
CA MET A 96 -6.38 5.71 15.04
C MET A 96 -6.29 7.18 15.42
N GLN A 97 -7.27 7.68 16.15
CA GLN A 97 -7.29 9.04 16.69
C GLN A 97 -7.76 9.01 18.15
N ASP A 98 -7.04 9.68 19.06
CA ASP A 98 -7.36 9.71 20.50
C ASP A 98 -7.56 8.31 21.12
N GLY A 99 -6.88 7.28 20.57
CA GLY A 99 -7.01 5.88 20.98
C GLY A 99 -8.19 5.11 20.39
N GLU A 100 -9.01 5.72 19.54
CA GLU A 100 -10.16 5.10 18.88
C GLU A 100 -9.89 4.81 17.40
N CYS A 101 -10.44 3.70 16.89
CA CYS A 101 -10.42 3.39 15.46
C CYS A 101 -11.50 4.22 14.75
N ILE A 102 -11.08 5.22 13.98
CA ILE A 102 -11.98 6.14 13.27
C ILE A 102 -12.10 5.82 11.77
N GLY A 103 -11.28 4.88 11.29
CA GLY A 103 -11.32 4.48 9.90
C GLY A 103 -10.27 3.47 9.47
N THR A 104 -10.16 3.29 8.16
CA THR A 104 -9.16 2.41 7.54
C THR A 104 -8.66 2.97 6.22
N VAL A 105 -7.42 2.64 5.89
CA VAL A 105 -6.82 2.86 4.58
C VAL A 105 -6.21 1.56 4.05
N ASN A 106 -6.50 1.29 2.77
CA ASN A 106 -5.91 0.19 2.01
C ASN A 106 -4.92 0.74 0.99
N LEU A 107 -3.71 0.19 1.02
CA LEU A 107 -2.72 0.30 -0.04
C LEU A 107 -2.70 -1.01 -0.84
N ALA A 108 -2.69 -0.90 -2.16
CA ALA A 108 -2.52 -2.05 -3.05
C ALA A 108 -1.41 -1.77 -4.06
N TYR A 109 -0.55 -2.76 -4.31
CA TYR A 109 0.45 -2.66 -5.37
C TYR A 109 -0.20 -2.56 -6.75
N ALA A 110 0.19 -1.56 -7.53
CA ALA A 110 -0.21 -1.37 -8.93
C ALA A 110 0.91 -1.75 -9.92
N GLY A 111 2.05 -2.23 -9.42
CA GLY A 111 3.23 -2.65 -10.20
C GLY A 111 4.43 -2.94 -9.30
N CYS A 112 5.61 -3.19 -9.89
CA CYS A 112 6.79 -3.64 -9.13
C CYS A 112 7.34 -2.65 -8.09
N LYS A 113 6.96 -1.37 -8.14
CA LYS A 113 7.48 -0.30 -7.26
C LYS A 113 6.47 0.81 -6.95
N SER A 114 5.18 0.55 -7.13
CA SER A 114 4.14 1.56 -6.85
C SER A 114 2.96 0.93 -6.13
N MET A 115 2.46 1.63 -5.13
CA MET A 115 1.18 1.32 -4.51
C MET A 115 0.21 2.46 -4.74
N ILE A 116 -1.04 2.10 -4.97
CA ILE A 116 -2.17 3.02 -4.98
C ILE A 116 -2.87 2.94 -3.63
N ILE A 117 -3.36 4.07 -3.16
CA ILE A 117 -4.37 4.08 -2.11
C ILE A 117 -5.68 3.66 -2.77
N ARG A 118 -6.12 2.45 -2.46
CA ARG A 118 -7.29 1.86 -3.11
C ARG A 118 -8.58 2.34 -2.47
N ASN A 119 -8.59 2.37 -1.14
CA ASN A 119 -9.75 2.78 -0.34
C ASN A 119 -9.27 3.60 0.86
N ILE A 120 -10.02 4.65 1.17
CA ILE A 120 -9.94 5.35 2.44
C ILE A 120 -11.39 5.53 2.93
N ALA A 121 -11.66 5.14 4.17
CA ALA A 121 -12.95 5.34 4.81
C ALA A 121 -12.75 5.73 6.28
N TYR A 122 -13.18 6.93 6.65
CA TYR A 122 -13.15 7.47 8.01
C TYR A 122 -14.20 8.57 8.14
N GLN A 123 -14.62 8.86 9.38
CA GLN A 123 -15.77 9.75 9.63
C GLN A 123 -15.45 11.25 9.51
N GLU A 124 -14.20 11.65 9.74
CA GLU A 124 -13.83 13.07 9.88
C GLU A 124 -13.05 13.61 8.68
N PRO A 125 -13.68 14.25 7.68
CA PRO A 125 -13.06 14.51 6.36
C PRO A 125 -11.74 15.32 6.37
N ASP A 126 -11.44 16.05 7.44
CA ASP A 126 -10.33 17.02 7.51
C ASP A 126 -8.96 16.41 7.82
N ILE A 127 -8.86 15.12 8.13
CA ILE A 127 -7.57 14.49 8.47
C ILE A 127 -6.80 13.92 7.27
N ASN A 128 -7.31 14.05 6.04
CA ASN A 128 -6.71 13.50 4.83
C ASN A 128 -5.21 13.78 4.73
N VAL A 129 -4.82 15.06 4.86
CA VAL A 129 -3.43 15.51 4.72
C VAL A 129 -2.50 14.80 5.71
N TYR A 130 -2.96 14.59 6.94
CA TYR A 130 -2.23 13.91 8.00
C TYR A 130 -2.13 12.40 7.73
N VAL A 131 -3.20 11.78 7.24
CA VAL A 131 -3.19 10.37 6.82
C VAL A 131 -2.17 10.17 5.69
N PHE A 132 -2.15 11.04 4.68
CA PHE A 132 -1.14 10.97 3.60
C PHE A 132 0.28 11.13 4.12
N GLU A 133 0.52 12.04 5.05
CA GLU A 133 1.84 12.23 5.65
C GLU A 133 2.29 11.00 6.45
N LEU A 134 1.39 10.42 7.24
CA LEU A 134 1.65 9.16 7.96
C LEU A 134 1.94 7.99 7.00
N LEU A 135 1.23 7.91 5.87
CA LEU A 135 1.48 6.89 4.87
C LEU A 135 2.86 7.03 4.24
N LYS A 136 3.31 8.25 3.92
CA LYS A 136 4.68 8.50 3.43
C LYS A 136 5.74 8.07 4.44
N GLN A 137 5.53 8.36 5.72
CA GLN A 137 6.44 7.94 6.79
C GLN A 137 6.50 6.40 6.93
N LYS A 138 5.37 5.70 6.74
CA LYS A 138 5.30 4.23 6.84
C LYS A 138 5.79 3.52 5.57
N GLN A 139 5.62 4.12 4.40
CA GLN A 139 5.97 3.58 3.08
C GLN A 139 6.81 4.57 2.26
N PRO A 140 8.00 4.96 2.75
CA PRO A 140 8.81 5.99 2.09
C PRO A 140 9.27 5.57 0.68
N ASP A 141 9.45 4.26 0.44
CA ASP A 141 9.94 3.75 -0.85
C ASP A 141 8.89 3.73 -1.96
N ILE A 142 7.64 4.08 -1.64
CA ILE A 142 6.47 3.78 -2.48
C ILE A 142 5.62 5.02 -2.78
N LEU A 143 5.61 6.01 -1.88
CA LEU A 143 4.73 7.19 -1.94
C LEU A 143 5.47 8.51 -2.20
N CYS A 144 6.64 8.45 -2.86
CA CYS A 144 7.40 9.60 -3.34
C CYS A 144 6.70 10.34 -4.50
#